data_AF-A0A511YU42-F1
#
_entry.id   AF-A0A511YU42-F1
#
_cell.length_a   1.000
_cell.length_b   1.000
_cell.length_c   1.000
_cell.angle_alpha   90.00
_cell.angle_beta   90.00
_cell.angle_gamma   90.00
#
_symmetry.space_group_name_H-M   'P 1'
#
loop_
_entity.id
_entity.type
_entity.pdbx_description
1 polymer ?
#
loop_
_entity_poly.entity_id
_entity_poly.type
_entity_poly.pdbx_seq_one_letter_code
_entity_poly.pdbx_strand_id
1 'polypeptide(L)' 'MNALAVCRALGTTVVEVDAVLPQPVLYDAANDIAFVSAGMDEHEREAAADRLLDRVLTLATTGA' A
#
# COMPACT_ATOMS: atom_id res chain seq x y z
N MET A 1 10.64 12.06 0.88
CA MET A 1 9.20 11.76 1.07
C MET A 1 9.03 10.29 0.71
N ASN A 2 8.64 9.42 1.64
CA ASN A 2 8.56 7.97 1.38
C ASN A 2 7.27 7.65 0.61
N ALA A 3 7.27 6.65 -0.26
CA ALA A 3 6.15 6.28 -1.12
C ALA A 3 4.87 5.91 -0.34
N LEU A 4 4.97 5.42 0.90
CA LEU A 4 3.79 5.29 1.79
C LEU A 4 3.12 6.63 2.13
N ALA A 5 3.91 7.69 2.27
CA ALA A 5 3.38 9.04 2.48
C ALA A 5 2.68 9.58 1.23
N VAL A 6 3.12 9.18 0.04
CA VAL A 6 2.46 9.50 -1.23
C VAL A 6 1.09 8.79 -1.30
N CYS A 7 1.01 7.51 -0.97
CA CYS A 7 -0.27 6.78 -0.94
C CYS A 7 -1.27 7.36 0.05
N ARG A 8 -0.81 7.78 1.25
CA ARG A 8 -1.67 8.52 2.20
C ARG A 8 -2.15 9.86 1.63
N ALA A 9 -1.29 10.58 0.91
CA ALA A 9 -1.65 11.85 0.28
C ALA A 9 -2.66 11.67 -0.89
N LEU A 10 -2.71 10.48 -1.50
CA LEU A 10 -3.66 10.12 -2.55
C LEU A 10 -5.04 9.68 -2.02
N GLY A 11 -5.21 9.57 -0.69
CA GLY A 11 -6.49 9.23 -0.04
C GLY A 11 -6.56 7.82 0.52
N THR A 12 -5.61 6.94 0.19
CA THR A 12 -5.60 5.56 0.68
C THR A 12 -5.23 5.47 2.15
N THR A 13 -6.05 4.76 2.92
CA THR A 13 -5.78 4.52 4.35
C THR A 13 -4.72 3.44 4.49
N VAL A 14 -3.57 3.76 5.09
CA VAL A 14 -2.48 2.78 5.31
C VAL A 14 -2.47 2.33 6.76
N VAL A 15 -2.65 1.03 7.00
CA VAL A 15 -2.63 0.40 8.32
C VAL A 15 -1.41 -0.51 8.43
N GLU A 16 -0.54 -0.19 9.39
CA GLU A 16 0.55 -1.07 9.77
C GLU A 16 0.01 -2.17 10.69
N VAL A 17 0.21 -3.42 10.30
CA VAL A 17 -0.23 -4.59 11.07
C VAL A 17 0.96 -5.37 11.59
N ASP A 18 0.90 -5.71 12.88
CA ASP A 18 1.86 -6.59 13.54
C ASP A 18 1.44 -8.05 13.35
N ALA A 19 1.34 -8.45 12.08
CA ALA A 19 0.97 -9.79 11.66
C ALA A 19 1.76 -10.15 10.39
N VAL A 20 2.09 -11.43 10.25
CA VAL A 20 2.71 -11.93 9.02
C VAL A 20 1.65 -11.96 7.92
N LEU A 21 1.71 -10.98 7.03
CA LEU A 21 0.86 -10.95 5.85
C LEU A 21 1.37 -11.96 4.80
N PRO A 22 0.46 -12.56 4.01
CA PRO A 22 0.85 -13.45 2.90
C PRO A 22 1.63 -12.72 1.80
N GLN A 23 1.55 -11.39 1.74
CA GLN A 23 2.31 -10.52 0.85
C GLN A 23 2.74 -9.27 1.63
N PRO A 24 3.83 -8.58 1.24
CA PRO A 24 4.31 -7.37 1.94
C PRO A 24 3.25 -6.26 2.08
N VAL A 25 2.33 -6.21 1.11
CA VAL A 25 1.16 -5.32 1.11
C VAL A 25 -0.07 -6.10 0.67
N LEU A 26 -1.17 -5.89 1.38
CA LEU A 26 -2.50 -6.26 0.93
C LEU A 26 -3.33 -5.01 0.77
N TYR A 27 -4.10 -4.95 -0.31
CA TYR A 27 -4.98 -3.82 -0.58
C TYR A 27 -6.43 -4.30 -0.62
N ASP A 28 -7.25 -3.72 0.24
CA ASP A 28 -8.70 -3.87 0.24
C ASP A 28 -9.33 -2.74 -0.57
N ALA A 29 -9.68 -3.06 -1.82
CA ALA A 29 -10.28 -2.09 -2.74
C ALA A 29 -11.70 -1.68 -2.36
N ALA A 30 -12.44 -2.48 -1.58
CA ALA A 30 -13.80 -2.14 -1.20
C ALA A 30 -13.83 -1.03 -0.14
N ASN A 31 -12.79 -0.95 0.68
CA ASN A 31 -12.67 0.04 1.77
C ASN A 31 -11.54 1.06 1.55
N ASP A 32 -10.79 0.96 0.45
CA ASP A 32 -9.58 1.75 0.14
C ASP A 32 -8.55 1.72 1.29
N ILE A 33 -8.23 0.51 1.76
CA ILE A 33 -7.29 0.27 2.85
C ILE A 33 -6.09 -0.55 2.35
N ALA A 34 -4.88 -0.05 2.58
CA ALA A 34 -3.64 -0.78 2.39
C ALA A 34 -3.12 -1.28 3.75
N PHE A 35 -3.02 -2.60 3.90
CA PHE A 35 -2.38 -3.26 5.03
C PHE A 35 -0.92 -3.53 4.70
N VAL A 36 -0.03 -3.09 5.57
CA VAL A 36 1.42 -3.22 5.41
C VAL A 36 2.02 -3.88 6.65
N SER A 37 2.98 -4.78 6.49
CA SER A 37 3.63 -5.44 7.63
C SER A 37 4.50 -4.44 8.41
N ALA A 38 4.33 -4.37 9.74
CA ALA A 38 5.06 -3.40 10.60
C ALA A 38 6.58 -3.64 10.68
N GLY A 39 7.05 -4.86 10.36
CA GLY A 39 8.44 -5.28 10.46
C GLY A 39 9.26 -5.24 9.18
N MET A 40 8.78 -4.58 8.12
CA MET A 40 9.47 -4.58 6.81
C MET A 40 10.81 -3.85 6.85
N ASP A 41 11.81 -4.45 6.20
CA ASP A 41 13.06 -3.76 5.90
C ASP A 41 12.87 -2.67 4.81
N GLU A 42 13.91 -1.88 4.55
CA GLU A 42 13.84 -0.77 3.59
C GLU A 42 13.50 -1.24 2.17
N HIS A 43 14.05 -2.38 1.74
CA HIS A 43 13.83 -2.93 0.42
C HIS A 43 12.40 -3.48 0.28
N GLU A 44 11.92 -4.20 1.30
CA GLU A 44 10.54 -4.66 1.39
C GLU A 44 9.55 -3.49 1.38
N ARG A 45 9.89 -2.40 2.07
CA ARG A 45 9.06 -1.18 2.13
C ARG A 45 8.99 -0.46 0.78
N GLU A 46 10.09 -0.38 0.04
CA GLU A 46 10.09 0.17 -1.32
C GLU A 46 9.26 -0.71 -2.27
N ALA A 47 9.50 -2.02 -2.27
CA ALA A 47 8.73 -2.96 -3.10
C ALA A 47 7.23 -2.95 -2.75
N ALA A 48 6.90 -2.81 -1.47
CA ALA A 48 5.54 -2.64 -0.98
C ALA A 48 4.88 -1.39 -1.55
N ALA A 49 5.60 -0.26 -1.50
CA ALA A 49 5.07 1.01 -1.94
C ALA A 49 4.94 1.09 -3.47
N ASP A 50 5.87 0.49 -4.23
CA ASP A 50 5.76 0.38 -5.70
C ASP A 50 4.49 -0.39 -6.10
N ARG A 51 4.21 -1.52 -5.42
CA ARG A 51 2.98 -2.29 -5.66
C ARG A 51 1.72 -1.49 -5.33
N LEU A 52 1.76 -0.71 -4.25
CA LEU A 52 0.63 0.13 -3.86
C LEU A 52 0.40 1.26 -4.87
N LEU A 53 1.47 1.92 -5.33
CA LEU A 53 1.43 2.95 -6.36
C LEU A 53 0.88 2.42 -7.69
N ASP A 54 1.38 1.27 -8.16
CA ASP A 54 0.89 0.63 -9.38
C ASP A 54 -0.62 0.35 -9.29
N ARG A 55 -1.08 -0.10 -8.13
CA ARG A 55 -2.50 -0.39 -7.92
C ARG A 55 -3.37 0.86 -7.90
N VAL A 56 -2.95 1.91 -7.18
CA VAL A 56 -3.66 3.20 -7.13
C VAL A 56 -3.73 3.85 -8.51
N LEU A 57 -2.64 3.82 -9.29
CA LEU A 57 -2.62 4.32 -10.67
C LEU A 57 -3.53 3.50 -11.59
N THR A 58 -3.57 2.18 -11.41
CA THR A 58 -4.47 1.30 -12.16
C THR A 58 -5.94 1.65 -11.86
N LEU A 59 -6.31 1.86 -10.60
CA LEU A 59 -7.68 2.23 -10.21
C LEU A 59 -8.06 3.62 -10.76
N ALA A 60 -7.16 4.59 -10.65
CA ALA A 60 -7.37 5.94 -11.16
C ALA A 60 -7.55 5.99 -12.69
N THR A 61 -6.93 5.07 -13.43
CA THR A 61 -7.04 4.99 -14.89
C THR A 61 -8.19 4.12 -15.38
N THR A 62 -8.69 3.19 -14.55
CA THR A 62 -9.76 2.27 -14.95
C THR A 62 -11.17 2.75 -14.59
N GLY A 63 -11.32 3.79 -13.76
CA GLY A 63 -12.61 4.47 -13.54
C GLY A 63 -13.78 3.51 -13.27
N ALA A 64 -13.55 2.54 -12.38
CA ALA A 64 -14.61 1.64 -11.90
C ALA A 64 -15.50 2.33 -10.87
#